data_AF-V3Z8S4-F1
#
_entry.id   AF-V3Z8S4-F1
#
_cell.length_a   1.000
_cell.length_b   1.000
_cell.length_c   1.000
_cell.angle_alpha   90.00
_cell.angle_beta   90.00
_cell.angle_gamma   90.00
#
_symmetry.space_group_name_H-M   'P 1'
#
loop_
_entity.id
_entity.type
_entity.pdbx_description
1 polymer ?
#
loop_
_entity_poly.entity_id
_entity_poly.type
_entity_poly.pdbx_seq_one_letter_code
_entity_poly.pdbx_strand_id
1 'polypeptide(L)'
;YYVYCKDCRGLNPGKLRFNCSTCKEGAFITDRGPDSWYDITVPNRISGNCQNQTCDGKMAEFYFKCGESHNDIYCKPVGLRHIRPNSRQIDCIACGEKQSPVLVYPCPDGHVTCLDCFTRYCEVMLNERRFIHNDDYGYTLPCPAKCEGSLIQENHHFCLMGEELYNKYKEFAAEEYALRTGAILCPGPDCGNAIYPESFHDQRKLRCADCEYNFCADCRGAVHEGDCNVQLLLPPHQDNPVDEERAQRARWEKQSLQIISKTTKLCPNKECRSPTEKDGGCSHMSCSRCGFSWCWICETEWTTSCQGDHWFD
;
A
#
# COMPACT_ATOMS: atom_id res chain seq x y z
N TYR A 1 -0.21 -1.70 -13.78
CA TYR A 1 -0.40 -1.39 -12.34
C TYR A 1 -1.51 -2.24 -11.73
N TYR A 2 -1.59 -2.33 -10.41
CA TYR A 2 -2.72 -2.96 -9.71
C TYR A 2 -3.45 -1.94 -8.83
N VAL A 3 -4.76 -2.08 -8.74
CA VAL A 3 -5.63 -1.20 -7.97
C VAL A 3 -6.62 -2.00 -7.13
N TYR A 4 -7.02 -1.44 -5.99
CA TYR A 4 -8.23 -1.88 -5.29
C TYR A 4 -9.43 -1.09 -5.85
N CYS A 5 -10.37 -1.79 -6.47
CA CYS A 5 -11.62 -1.21 -6.94
C CYS A 5 -12.74 -1.52 -5.94
N LYS A 6 -13.38 -0.48 -5.40
CA LYS A 6 -14.50 -0.63 -4.45
C LYS A 6 -15.74 -1.24 -5.11
N ASP A 7 -15.95 -0.96 -6.39
CA ASP A 7 -17.11 -1.49 -7.13
C ASP A 7 -16.94 -2.98 -7.46
N CYS A 8 -15.72 -3.39 -7.83
CA CYS A 8 -15.37 -4.82 -7.96
C CYS A 8 -15.25 -5.53 -6.61
N ARG A 9 -15.06 -4.78 -5.51
CA ARG A 9 -14.67 -5.27 -4.19
C ARG A 9 -13.41 -6.14 -4.23
N GLY A 10 -12.41 -5.73 -4.99
CA GLY A 10 -11.23 -6.57 -5.19
C GLY A 10 -10.09 -5.94 -5.97
N LEU A 11 -9.01 -6.71 -6.05
CA LEU A 11 -7.81 -6.40 -6.81
C LEU A 11 -8.06 -6.53 -8.30
N ASN A 12 -7.73 -5.48 -9.06
CA ASN A 12 -7.85 -5.48 -10.51
C ASN A 12 -6.63 -4.82 -11.16
N PRO A 13 -6.35 -5.11 -12.45
CA PRO A 13 -5.46 -4.28 -13.24
C PRO A 13 -5.93 -2.83 -13.21
N GLY A 14 -5.00 -1.88 -13.08
CA GLY A 14 -5.28 -0.45 -13.07
C GLY A 14 -4.64 0.25 -14.24
N LYS A 15 -5.34 1.25 -14.79
CA LYS A 15 -4.83 2.15 -15.83
C LYS A 15 -4.53 3.51 -15.23
N LEU A 16 -3.27 3.92 -15.30
CA LEU A 16 -2.82 5.26 -14.92
C LEU A 16 -3.35 6.29 -15.93
N ARG A 17 -3.91 7.37 -15.41
CA ARG A 17 -4.43 8.51 -16.17
C ARG A 17 -3.94 9.78 -15.50
N PHE A 18 -4.03 10.87 -16.24
CA PHE A 18 -3.75 12.19 -15.71
C PHE A 18 -4.61 13.22 -16.41
N ASN A 19 -4.74 14.38 -15.77
CA ASN A 19 -5.42 15.55 -16.28
C ASN A 19 -4.72 16.82 -15.76
N CYS A 20 -5.15 17.96 -16.26
CA CYS A 20 -4.74 19.25 -15.72
C CYS A 20 -5.21 19.39 -14.27
N SER A 21 -4.32 19.72 -13.34
CA SER A 21 -4.68 19.90 -11.92
C SER A 21 -5.69 21.02 -11.68
N THR A 22 -5.74 22.02 -12.58
CA THR A 22 -6.59 23.22 -12.49
C THR A 22 -7.99 22.99 -13.06
N CYS A 23 -8.11 22.64 -14.34
CA CYS A 23 -9.42 22.47 -15.00
C CYS A 23 -9.96 21.04 -14.96
N LYS A 24 -9.16 20.06 -14.51
CA LYS A 24 -9.48 18.62 -14.47
C LYS A 24 -9.73 17.96 -15.83
N GLU A 25 -9.45 18.66 -16.93
CA GLU A 25 -9.57 18.12 -18.29
C GLU A 25 -8.33 17.32 -18.73
N GLY A 26 -8.55 16.31 -19.57
CA GLY A 26 -7.50 15.41 -20.05
C GLY A 26 -6.58 15.99 -21.12
N ALA A 27 -6.86 17.19 -21.64
CA ALA A 27 -6.03 17.89 -22.61
C ALA A 27 -4.81 18.54 -21.92
N PHE A 28 -3.89 17.70 -21.45
CA PHE A 28 -2.67 18.12 -20.76
C PHE A 28 -1.46 17.38 -21.33
N ILE A 29 -0.34 18.08 -21.54
CA ILE A 29 0.91 17.50 -22.02
C ILE A 29 1.96 17.68 -20.93
N THR A 30 2.56 16.58 -20.45
CA THR A 30 3.60 16.63 -19.42
C THR A 30 4.98 16.90 -20.02
N ASP A 31 5.84 17.59 -19.28
CA ASP A 31 7.23 17.85 -19.69
C ASP A 31 8.10 16.58 -19.66
N ARG A 32 7.75 15.65 -18.74
CA ARG A 32 8.36 14.32 -18.61
C ARG A 32 7.32 13.28 -18.20
N GLY A 33 7.61 12.01 -18.44
CA GLY A 33 6.84 10.91 -17.84
C GLY A 33 7.19 10.72 -16.35
N PRO A 34 6.29 10.12 -15.55
CA PRO A 34 6.61 9.69 -14.20
C PRO A 34 7.65 8.58 -14.19
N ASP A 35 8.52 8.61 -13.18
CA ASP A 35 9.55 7.58 -12.96
C ASP A 35 9.27 6.67 -11.75
N SER A 36 8.31 7.04 -10.90
CA SER A 36 8.08 6.40 -9.61
C SER A 36 6.67 6.66 -9.10
N TRP A 37 6.27 5.88 -8.08
CA TRP A 37 5.03 6.14 -7.36
C TRP A 37 5.00 7.54 -6.74
N TYR A 38 6.15 8.04 -6.27
CA TYR A 38 6.26 9.36 -5.65
C TYR A 38 5.83 10.49 -6.59
N ASP A 39 6.17 10.38 -7.88
CA ASP A 39 5.79 11.34 -8.92
C ASP A 39 4.27 11.41 -9.17
N ILE A 40 3.55 10.33 -8.92
CA ILE A 40 2.10 10.26 -9.17
C ILE A 40 1.24 10.38 -7.91
N THR A 41 1.80 10.12 -6.72
CA THR A 41 1.05 10.22 -5.46
C THR A 41 1.18 11.58 -4.79
N VAL A 42 2.29 12.29 -4.99
CA VAL A 42 2.48 13.62 -4.42
C VAL A 42 1.94 14.67 -5.40
N PRO A 43 1.03 15.56 -4.97
CA PRO A 43 0.51 16.62 -5.83
C PRO A 43 1.61 17.52 -6.38
N ASN A 44 1.40 18.07 -7.57
CA ASN A 44 2.27 19.11 -8.18
C ASN A 44 3.74 18.67 -8.38
N ARG A 45 3.98 17.40 -8.72
CA ARG A 45 5.34 16.87 -8.99
C ARG A 45 5.76 16.95 -10.45
N ILE A 46 4.82 16.74 -11.37
CA ILE A 46 5.09 16.75 -12.80
C ILE A 46 4.43 17.98 -13.40
N SER A 47 5.26 18.84 -13.98
CA SER A 47 4.84 20.00 -14.73
C SER A 47 4.49 19.64 -16.18
N GLY A 48 3.83 20.58 -16.84
CA GLY A 48 3.44 20.48 -18.23
C GLY A 48 2.61 21.69 -18.63
N ASN A 49 1.90 21.57 -19.73
CA ASN A 49 1.03 22.63 -20.23
C ASN A 49 -0.35 22.08 -20.58
N CYS A 50 -1.38 22.69 -19.98
CA CYS A 50 -2.76 22.46 -20.39
C CYS A 50 -2.97 22.99 -21.82
N GLN A 51 -3.67 22.22 -22.64
CA GLN A 51 -3.99 22.57 -24.03
C GLN A 51 -5.39 23.18 -24.17
N ASN A 52 -6.11 23.37 -23.06
CA ASN A 52 -7.39 24.07 -23.07
C ASN A 52 -7.14 25.59 -23.14
N GLN A 53 -7.78 26.25 -24.11
CA GLN A 53 -7.64 27.69 -24.38
C GLN A 53 -8.02 28.58 -23.20
N THR A 54 -8.86 28.10 -22.28
CA THR A 54 -9.30 28.86 -21.10
C THR A 54 -8.55 28.49 -19.82
N CYS A 55 -7.48 27.69 -19.91
CA CYS A 55 -6.74 27.20 -18.75
C CYS A 55 -5.22 27.31 -18.91
N ASP A 56 -4.58 28.09 -18.04
CA ASP A 56 -3.12 28.20 -17.92
C ASP A 56 -2.52 27.21 -16.90
N GLY A 57 -3.16 26.05 -16.72
CA GLY A 57 -2.72 25.04 -15.75
C GLY A 57 -1.37 24.45 -16.14
N LYS A 58 -0.46 24.36 -15.16
CA LYS A 58 0.94 23.91 -15.37
C LYS A 58 1.31 22.59 -14.70
N MET A 59 0.39 22.00 -13.94
CA MET A 59 0.67 20.79 -13.17
C MET A 59 -0.25 19.66 -13.59
N ALA A 60 0.30 18.46 -13.68
CA ALA A 60 -0.46 17.24 -13.87
C ALA A 60 -1.00 16.73 -12.53
N GLU A 61 -2.23 16.21 -12.56
CA GLU A 61 -2.80 15.40 -11.49
C GLU A 61 -3.00 13.98 -12.02
N PHE A 62 -2.46 12.99 -11.31
CA PHE A 62 -2.54 11.59 -11.69
C PHE A 62 -3.65 10.88 -10.90
N TYR A 63 -4.28 9.91 -11.55
CA TYR A 63 -5.29 9.07 -10.93
C TYR A 63 -5.36 7.72 -11.64
N PHE A 64 -5.95 6.72 -10.98
CA PHE A 64 -6.16 5.41 -11.56
C PHE A 64 -7.60 5.22 -12.02
N LYS A 65 -7.77 4.42 -13.06
CA LYS A 65 -9.05 3.79 -13.44
C LYS A 65 -8.93 2.27 -13.33
N CYS A 66 -10.05 1.62 -13.04
CA CYS A 66 -10.11 0.17 -13.05
C CYS A 66 -9.93 -0.33 -14.49
N GLY A 67 -9.28 -1.48 -14.66
CA GLY A 67 -9.19 -2.16 -15.94
C GLY A 67 -10.52 -2.73 -16.39
N GLU A 68 -11.40 -3.04 -15.43
CA GLU A 68 -12.77 -3.48 -15.68
C GLU A 68 -13.69 -2.32 -16.08
N SER A 69 -14.70 -2.65 -16.87
CA SER A 69 -15.68 -1.66 -17.34
C SER A 69 -16.74 -1.42 -16.27
N HIS A 70 -16.77 -0.20 -15.73
CA HIS A 70 -17.80 0.26 -14.80
C HIS A 70 -18.72 1.27 -15.49
N ASN A 71 -20.01 1.18 -15.21
CA ASN A 71 -20.97 2.21 -15.61
C ASN A 71 -20.87 3.47 -14.74
N ASP A 72 -20.25 3.35 -13.56
CA ASP A 72 -20.07 4.46 -12.64
C ASP A 72 -18.84 5.30 -12.99
N ILE A 73 -19.07 6.56 -13.37
CA ILE A 73 -18.04 7.56 -13.65
C ILE A 73 -17.28 7.95 -12.37
N TYR A 74 -17.85 7.69 -11.19
CA TYR A 74 -17.27 7.99 -9.89
C TYR A 74 -16.42 6.85 -9.30
N CYS A 75 -16.24 5.74 -10.03
CA CYS A 75 -15.30 4.69 -9.66
C CYS A 75 -13.89 5.29 -9.48
N LYS A 76 -13.45 5.41 -8.23
CA LYS A 76 -12.13 5.92 -7.84
C LYS A 76 -11.32 4.81 -7.19
N PRO A 77 -10.69 3.93 -7.99
CA PRO A 77 -9.87 2.86 -7.46
C PRO A 77 -8.53 3.43 -6.95
N VAL A 78 -7.95 2.73 -5.97
CA VAL A 78 -6.70 3.15 -5.31
C VAL A 78 -5.55 2.29 -5.82
N GLY A 79 -4.45 2.92 -6.24
CA GLY A 79 -3.24 2.21 -6.69
C GLY A 79 -2.55 1.50 -5.52
N LEU A 80 -2.30 0.20 -5.67
CA LEU A 80 -1.64 -0.61 -4.65
C LEU A 80 -0.15 -0.72 -4.97
N ARG A 81 0.62 0.26 -4.50
CA ARG A 81 2.03 0.48 -4.89
C ARG A 81 3.00 -0.66 -4.59
N HIS A 82 2.67 -1.52 -3.63
CA HIS A 82 3.51 -2.65 -3.25
C HIS A 82 3.18 -3.92 -4.04
N ILE A 83 2.11 -3.93 -4.84
CA ILE A 83 1.71 -5.10 -5.63
C ILE A 83 2.29 -5.00 -7.04
N ARG A 84 3.04 -6.04 -7.43
CA ARG A 84 3.75 -6.12 -8.70
C ARG A 84 3.50 -7.46 -9.40
N PRO A 85 3.57 -7.51 -10.74
CA PRO A 85 3.56 -8.78 -11.46
C PRO A 85 4.85 -9.54 -11.14
N ASN A 86 4.78 -10.84 -10.85
CA ASN A 86 5.96 -11.63 -10.51
C ASN A 86 6.69 -12.14 -11.76
N SER A 87 7.06 -11.23 -12.66
CA SER A 87 7.81 -11.57 -13.88
C SER A 87 9.20 -12.16 -13.57
N ARG A 88 9.74 -11.85 -12.39
CA ARG A 88 11.02 -12.37 -11.87
C ARG A 88 10.93 -13.79 -11.29
N GLN A 89 9.73 -14.38 -11.20
CA GLN A 89 9.52 -15.75 -10.71
C GLN A 89 10.12 -15.98 -9.31
N ILE A 90 9.90 -15.01 -8.41
CA ILE A 90 10.44 -15.01 -7.06
C ILE A 90 9.52 -15.78 -6.12
N ASP A 91 10.12 -16.53 -5.20
CA ASP A 91 9.41 -17.40 -4.27
C ASP A 91 8.73 -16.54 -3.18
N CYS A 92 7.54 -16.96 -2.74
CA CYS A 92 6.88 -16.37 -1.60
C CYS A 92 7.65 -16.67 -0.30
N ILE A 93 7.89 -15.65 0.53
CA ILE A 93 8.58 -15.77 1.82
C ILE A 93 7.86 -16.67 2.82
N ALA A 94 6.56 -16.90 2.65
CA ALA A 94 5.75 -17.72 3.56
C ALA A 94 5.56 -19.16 3.04
N CYS A 95 5.04 -19.36 1.82
CA CYS A 95 4.78 -20.70 1.31
C CYS A 95 5.88 -21.27 0.40
N GLY A 96 6.80 -20.45 -0.11
CA GLY A 96 7.82 -20.86 -1.08
C GLY A 96 7.30 -21.05 -2.52
N GLU A 97 6.01 -20.82 -2.78
CA GLU A 97 5.44 -20.93 -4.11
C GLU A 97 5.65 -19.66 -4.95
N LYS A 98 5.69 -19.84 -6.27
CA LYS A 98 5.75 -18.76 -7.24
C LYS A 98 4.35 -18.45 -7.74
N GLN A 99 3.81 -17.33 -7.29
CA GLN A 99 2.49 -16.84 -7.71
C GLN A 99 2.62 -15.46 -8.36
N SER A 100 1.60 -14.99 -9.06
CA SER A 100 1.53 -13.64 -9.60
C SER A 100 0.08 -13.15 -9.61
N PRO A 101 -0.22 -11.92 -9.16
CA PRO A 101 0.72 -10.93 -8.63
C PRO A 101 1.25 -11.26 -7.23
N VAL A 102 2.24 -10.49 -6.79
CA VAL A 102 2.86 -10.60 -5.45
C VAL A 102 2.92 -9.22 -4.80
N LEU A 103 2.98 -9.20 -3.47
CA LEU A 103 3.33 -8.01 -2.70
C LEU A 103 4.83 -8.01 -2.42
N VAL A 104 5.46 -6.87 -2.68
CA VAL A 104 6.87 -6.59 -2.40
C VAL A 104 6.92 -5.59 -1.25
N TYR A 105 7.39 -6.03 -0.09
CA TYR A 105 7.51 -5.17 1.09
C TYR A 105 8.53 -4.05 0.84
N PRO A 106 8.32 -2.83 1.37
CA PRO A 106 9.25 -1.71 1.23
C PRO A 106 10.45 -1.84 2.18
N CYS A 107 11.05 -3.03 2.28
CA CYS A 107 12.26 -3.29 3.07
C CYS A 107 13.51 -3.31 2.17
N PRO A 108 14.72 -3.19 2.73
CA PRO A 108 15.97 -3.20 1.96
C PRO A 108 16.13 -4.43 1.04
N ASP A 109 15.69 -5.60 1.50
CA ASP A 109 15.76 -6.84 0.71
C ASP A 109 14.61 -7.00 -0.31
N GLY A 110 13.60 -6.12 -0.26
CA GLY A 110 12.38 -6.24 -1.05
C GLY A 110 11.70 -7.61 -0.90
N HIS A 111 11.47 -8.08 0.32
CA HIS A 111 10.88 -9.39 0.54
C HIS A 111 9.52 -9.53 -0.16
N VAL A 112 9.30 -10.69 -0.77
CA VAL A 112 8.14 -11.00 -1.62
C VAL A 112 7.21 -11.96 -0.90
N THR A 113 5.91 -11.68 -0.95
CA THR A 113 4.86 -12.61 -0.52
C THR A 113 3.79 -12.74 -1.60
N CYS A 114 3.23 -13.94 -1.77
CA CYS A 114 2.00 -14.07 -2.54
C CYS A 114 0.82 -13.43 -1.79
N LEU A 115 -0.27 -13.15 -2.51
CA LEU A 115 -1.42 -12.44 -1.94
C LEU A 115 -2.17 -13.28 -0.91
N ASP A 116 -2.28 -14.60 -1.10
CA ASP A 116 -2.92 -15.50 -0.14
C ASP A 116 -2.17 -15.53 1.20
N CYS A 117 -0.83 -15.60 1.14
CA CYS A 117 -0.02 -15.52 2.37
C CYS A 117 -0.06 -14.12 3.00
N PHE A 118 -0.18 -13.06 2.20
CA PHE A 118 -0.32 -11.69 2.71
C PHE A 118 -1.64 -11.50 3.47
N THR A 119 -2.76 -11.93 2.89
CA THR A 119 -4.07 -11.83 3.54
C THR A 119 -4.12 -12.65 4.82
N ARG A 120 -3.56 -13.87 4.80
CA ARG A 120 -3.45 -14.72 5.99
C ARG A 120 -2.56 -14.11 7.06
N TYR A 121 -1.43 -13.51 6.68
CA TYR A 121 -0.57 -12.78 7.61
C TYR A 121 -1.32 -11.64 8.28
N CYS A 122 -2.05 -10.83 7.51
CA CYS A 122 -2.83 -9.74 8.06
C CYS A 122 -3.94 -10.23 8.99
N GLU A 123 -4.65 -11.30 8.63
CA GLU A 123 -5.70 -11.89 9.47
C GLU A 123 -5.15 -12.37 10.83
N VAL A 124 -4.03 -13.08 10.84
CA VAL A 124 -3.38 -13.55 12.07
C VAL A 124 -2.97 -12.35 12.93
N MET A 125 -2.28 -11.37 12.33
CA MET A 125 -1.82 -10.19 13.07
C MET A 125 -2.97 -9.33 13.59
N LEU A 126 -4.09 -9.27 12.87
CA LEU A 126 -5.28 -8.54 13.29
C LEU A 126 -5.96 -9.25 14.47
N ASN A 127 -6.14 -10.56 14.38
CA ASN A 127 -6.77 -11.36 15.44
C ASN A 127 -5.93 -11.40 16.72
N GLU A 128 -4.60 -11.36 16.60
CA GLU A 128 -3.68 -11.28 17.74
C GLU A 128 -3.45 -9.85 18.25
N ARG A 129 -4.08 -8.82 17.66
CA ARG A 129 -3.86 -7.38 17.97
C ARG A 129 -2.39 -6.95 17.89
N ARG A 130 -1.69 -7.38 16.83
CA ARG A 130 -0.25 -7.15 16.62
C ARG A 130 0.09 -6.21 15.46
N PHE A 131 -0.92 -5.56 14.89
CA PHE A 131 -0.68 -4.38 14.07
C PHE A 131 -0.03 -3.28 14.91
N ILE A 132 0.77 -2.44 14.27
CA ILE A 132 1.52 -1.39 14.95
C ILE A 132 1.05 -0.02 14.48
N HIS A 133 0.95 0.91 15.41
CA HIS A 133 0.68 2.30 15.08
C HIS A 133 1.98 3.01 14.66
N ASN A 134 1.95 3.70 13.53
CA ASN A 134 2.97 4.62 13.08
C ASN A 134 2.33 5.99 12.81
N ASP A 135 3.00 7.09 13.17
CA ASP A 135 2.41 8.42 13.07
C ASP A 135 2.22 8.91 11.62
N ASP A 136 3.02 8.40 10.67
CA ASP A 136 2.92 8.75 9.25
C ASP A 136 1.94 7.84 8.48
N TYR A 137 1.87 6.56 8.83
CA TYR A 137 1.12 5.54 8.08
C TYR A 137 -0.12 5.00 8.80
N GLY A 138 -0.33 5.40 10.06
CA GLY A 138 -1.41 4.91 10.92
C GLY A 138 -1.17 3.45 11.36
N TYR A 139 -2.26 2.69 11.46
CA TYR A 139 -2.22 1.30 11.88
C TYR A 139 -1.77 0.39 10.73
N THR A 140 -0.62 -0.26 10.85
CA THR A 140 0.02 -0.95 9.74
C THR A 140 0.82 -2.19 10.19
N LEU A 141 1.43 -2.88 9.23
CA LEU A 141 2.27 -4.06 9.45
C LEU A 141 3.65 -3.91 8.79
N PRO A 142 4.70 -4.46 9.42
CA PRO A 142 6.02 -4.58 8.81
C PRO A 142 6.11 -5.80 7.89
N CYS A 143 7.29 -5.99 7.30
CA CYS A 143 7.67 -7.26 6.70
C CYS A 143 7.64 -8.40 7.74
N PRO A 144 7.16 -9.61 7.40
CA PRO A 144 7.19 -10.77 8.30
C PRO A 144 8.60 -11.16 8.76
N ALA A 145 9.63 -10.84 7.97
CA ALA A 145 11.04 -11.01 8.36
C ALA A 145 11.56 -9.91 9.32
N LYS A 146 10.68 -9.00 9.76
CA LYS A 146 10.97 -7.90 10.70
C LYS A 146 12.10 -6.97 10.27
N CYS A 147 12.25 -6.76 8.97
CA CYS A 147 13.23 -5.82 8.43
C CYS A 147 12.93 -4.38 8.87
N GLU A 148 13.98 -3.58 9.03
CA GLU A 148 13.84 -2.15 9.28
C GLU A 148 13.19 -1.43 8.08
N GLY A 149 12.48 -0.33 8.35
CA GLY A 149 11.85 0.50 7.32
C GLY A 149 10.73 -0.18 6.52
N SER A 150 10.25 -1.34 6.94
CA SER A 150 9.42 -2.24 6.13
C SER A 150 7.91 -2.04 6.22
N LEU A 151 7.47 -0.93 6.83
CA LEU A 151 6.05 -0.65 7.06
C LEU A 151 5.30 -0.44 5.75
N ILE A 152 4.13 -1.05 5.64
CA ILE A 152 3.22 -0.81 4.51
C ILE A 152 2.71 0.64 4.60
N GLN A 153 2.97 1.42 3.55
CA GLN A 153 2.71 2.86 3.52
C GLN A 153 1.31 3.23 3.01
N GLU A 154 0.55 2.26 2.52
CA GLU A 154 -0.77 2.47 1.92
C GLU A 154 -1.77 1.46 2.50
N ASN A 155 -2.67 1.96 3.33
CA ASN A 155 -3.58 1.18 4.17
C ASN A 155 -4.60 0.42 3.32
N HIS A 156 -4.88 0.88 2.09
CA HIS A 156 -5.78 0.19 1.17
C HIS A 156 -5.30 -1.21 0.73
N HIS A 157 -4.04 -1.57 1.00
CA HIS A 157 -3.60 -2.97 0.85
C HIS A 157 -4.39 -3.91 1.78
N PHE A 158 -4.78 -3.44 2.97
CA PHE A 158 -5.54 -4.23 3.95
C PHE A 158 -6.99 -4.50 3.52
N CYS A 159 -7.51 -3.78 2.52
CA CYS A 159 -8.80 -4.12 1.90
C CYS A 159 -8.80 -5.52 1.27
N LEU A 160 -7.62 -6.07 0.95
CA LEU A 160 -7.49 -7.43 0.40
C LEU A 160 -7.91 -8.53 1.38
N MET A 161 -7.98 -8.24 2.69
CA MET A 161 -8.56 -9.17 3.67
C MET A 161 -10.07 -9.39 3.50
N GLY A 162 -10.74 -8.56 2.69
CA GLY A 162 -12.19 -8.55 2.57
C GLY A 162 -12.87 -7.58 3.55
N GLU A 163 -14.15 -7.34 3.31
CA GLU A 163 -14.92 -6.28 3.96
C GLU A 163 -15.05 -6.47 5.48
N GLU A 164 -15.30 -7.69 5.95
CA GLU A 164 -15.46 -8.01 7.37
C GLU A 164 -14.18 -7.73 8.17
N LEU A 165 -13.06 -8.32 7.74
CA LEU A 165 -11.77 -8.11 8.40
C LEU A 165 -11.27 -6.67 8.26
N TYR A 166 -11.55 -6.00 7.14
CA TYR A 166 -11.18 -4.60 6.98
C TYR A 166 -12.00 -3.66 7.89
N ASN A 167 -13.26 -3.97 8.16
CA ASN A 167 -14.07 -3.24 9.15
C ASN A 167 -13.49 -3.42 10.57
N LYS A 168 -13.19 -4.65 10.96
CA LYS A 168 -12.50 -4.95 12.23
C LYS A 168 -11.14 -4.24 12.35
N TYR A 169 -10.38 -4.18 11.25
CA TYR A 169 -9.14 -3.41 11.20
C TYR A 169 -9.35 -1.91 11.46
N LYS A 170 -10.38 -1.28 10.89
CA LYS A 170 -10.69 0.14 11.15
C LYS A 170 -11.07 0.38 12.60
N GLU A 171 -11.85 -0.52 13.20
CA GLU A 171 -12.22 -0.45 14.62
C GLU A 171 -10.98 -0.52 15.50
N PHE A 172 -10.12 -1.52 15.29
CA PHE A 172 -8.88 -1.67 16.07
C PHE A 172 -7.91 -0.50 15.85
N ALA A 173 -7.83 0.05 14.63
CA ALA A 173 -7.03 1.24 14.36
C ALA A 173 -7.55 2.46 15.15
N ALA A 174 -8.88 2.65 15.22
CA ALA A 174 -9.49 3.73 15.97
C ALA A 174 -9.32 3.55 17.49
N GLU A 175 -9.51 2.33 17.99
CA GLU A 175 -9.26 1.96 19.38
C GLU A 175 -7.82 2.26 19.78
N GLU A 176 -6.84 1.82 18.98
CA GLU A 176 -5.43 1.98 19.29
C GLU A 176 -5.02 3.46 19.26
N TYR A 177 -5.52 4.23 18.30
CA TYR A 177 -5.31 5.66 18.27
C TYR A 177 -5.88 6.34 19.52
N ALA A 178 -7.13 6.01 19.89
CA ALA A 178 -7.77 6.57 21.08
C ALA A 178 -6.97 6.27 22.36
N LEU A 179 -6.51 5.02 22.54
CA LEU A 179 -5.66 4.62 23.66
C LEU A 179 -4.36 5.43 23.69
N ARG A 180 -3.70 5.65 22.55
CA ARG A 180 -2.48 6.48 22.46
C ARG A 180 -2.75 7.94 22.81
N THR A 181 -3.94 8.45 22.55
CA THR A 181 -4.35 9.82 22.93
C THR A 181 -4.93 9.91 24.34
N GLY A 182 -4.77 8.87 25.18
CA GLY A 182 -5.15 8.90 26.59
C GLY A 182 -6.59 8.47 26.88
N ALA A 183 -7.29 7.88 25.91
CA ALA A 183 -8.61 7.32 26.16
C ALA A 183 -8.52 6.00 26.95
N ILE A 184 -9.62 5.66 27.61
CA ILE A 184 -9.88 4.36 28.20
C ILE A 184 -11.06 3.74 27.43
N LEU A 185 -10.86 2.55 26.87
CA LEU A 185 -11.93 1.83 26.16
C LEU A 185 -12.87 1.16 27.17
N CYS A 186 -14.17 1.28 26.91
CA CYS A 186 -15.19 0.62 27.72
C CYS A 186 -15.08 -0.92 27.60
N PRO A 187 -14.91 -1.65 28.72
CA PRO A 187 -14.83 -3.12 28.73
C PRO A 187 -16.20 -3.80 28.67
N GLY A 188 -17.29 -3.04 28.55
CA GLY A 188 -18.63 -3.58 28.41
C GLY A 188 -18.74 -4.49 27.18
N PRO A 189 -19.50 -5.61 27.25
CA PRO A 189 -19.70 -6.50 26.11
C PRO A 189 -20.17 -5.73 24.87
N ASP A 190 -19.49 -5.93 23.75
CA ASP A 190 -19.78 -5.31 22.45
C ASP A 190 -19.86 -3.77 22.45
N CYS A 191 -19.19 -3.11 23.41
CA CYS A 191 -19.19 -1.65 23.50
C CYS A 191 -17.92 -0.99 22.94
N GLY A 192 -16.78 -1.10 23.63
CA GLY A 192 -15.51 -0.52 23.17
C GLY A 192 -15.46 1.01 23.08
N ASN A 193 -16.47 1.75 23.55
CA ASN A 193 -16.49 3.22 23.46
C ASN A 193 -15.26 3.84 24.17
N ALA A 194 -14.65 4.84 23.53
CA ALA A 194 -13.51 5.56 24.04
C ALA A 194 -13.93 6.68 25.02
N ILE A 195 -13.44 6.62 26.25
CA ILE A 195 -13.74 7.57 27.33
C ILE A 195 -12.48 8.36 27.66
N TYR A 196 -12.55 9.69 27.66
CA TYR A 196 -11.43 10.56 28.01
C TYR A 196 -11.53 11.04 29.47
N PRO A 197 -10.61 10.62 30.37
CA PRO A 197 -10.71 10.87 31.81
C PRO A 197 -10.66 12.35 32.21
N GLU A 198 -10.12 13.23 31.36
CA GLU A 198 -10.13 14.69 31.60
C GLU A 198 -11.56 15.25 31.78
N SER A 199 -12.57 14.53 31.31
CA SER A 199 -13.98 14.87 31.49
C SER A 199 -14.53 14.48 32.88
N PHE A 200 -13.79 13.70 33.67
CA PHE A 200 -14.22 13.11 34.94
C PHE A 200 -13.16 13.34 36.02
N HIS A 201 -13.14 14.52 36.63
CA HIS A 201 -12.28 14.82 37.78
C HIS A 201 -12.38 13.73 38.86
N ASP A 202 -11.24 13.11 39.22
CA ASP A 202 -11.00 12.25 40.38
C ASP A 202 -11.85 10.96 40.55
N GLN A 203 -12.57 10.50 39.52
CA GLN A 203 -13.41 9.29 39.65
C GLN A 203 -12.72 8.03 39.11
N ARG A 204 -12.23 7.20 40.04
CA ARG A 204 -11.79 5.81 39.76
C ARG A 204 -12.92 4.92 39.23
N LYS A 205 -14.17 5.30 39.47
CA LYS A 205 -15.37 4.64 38.96
C LYS A 205 -15.84 5.38 37.71
N LEU A 206 -15.77 4.73 36.55
CA LEU A 206 -16.29 5.26 35.30
C LEU A 206 -17.62 4.59 34.95
N ARG A 207 -18.52 5.36 34.34
CA ARG A 207 -19.75 4.87 33.71
C ARG A 207 -19.69 5.21 32.22
N CYS A 208 -19.81 4.22 31.36
CA CYS A 208 -19.89 4.44 29.92
C CYS A 208 -21.20 5.15 29.57
N ALA A 209 -21.14 6.20 28.75
CA ALA A 209 -22.34 6.94 28.32
C ALA A 209 -23.22 6.14 27.34
N ASP A 210 -22.64 5.19 26.60
CA ASP A 210 -23.35 4.47 25.54
C ASP A 210 -24.01 3.18 26.02
N CYS A 211 -23.28 2.35 26.78
CA CYS A 211 -23.78 1.06 27.27
C CYS A 211 -24.07 1.04 28.77
N GLU A 212 -23.87 2.17 29.46
CA GLU A 212 -24.07 2.33 30.90
C GLU A 212 -23.23 1.39 31.80
N TYR A 213 -22.27 0.66 31.24
CA TYR A 213 -21.40 -0.24 31.99
C TYR A 213 -20.52 0.55 32.97
N ASN A 214 -20.43 0.06 34.20
CA ASN A 214 -19.64 0.68 35.27
C ASN A 214 -18.36 -0.14 35.51
N PHE A 215 -17.21 0.52 35.49
CA PHE A 215 -15.92 -0.16 35.61
C PHE A 215 -14.86 0.71 36.30
N CYS A 216 -13.78 0.08 36.76
CA CYS A 216 -12.63 0.76 37.35
C CYS A 216 -11.74 1.37 36.26
N ALA A 217 -11.42 2.66 36.35
CA ALA A 217 -10.52 3.35 35.43
C ALA A 217 -9.12 2.71 35.36
N ASP A 218 -8.63 2.21 36.49
CA ASP A 218 -7.25 1.75 36.64
C ASP A 218 -7.06 0.31 36.13
N CYS A 219 -7.88 -0.64 36.62
CA CYS A 219 -7.73 -2.06 36.25
C CYS A 219 -8.64 -2.50 35.10
N ARG A 220 -9.57 -1.63 34.66
CA ARG A 220 -10.59 -1.93 33.64
C ARG A 220 -11.53 -3.09 34.02
N GLY A 221 -11.49 -3.55 35.27
CA GLY A 221 -12.37 -4.57 35.82
C GLY A 221 -13.65 -3.98 36.42
N ALA A 222 -14.43 -4.85 37.08
CA ALA A 222 -15.61 -4.42 37.84
C ALA A 222 -15.26 -3.36 38.89
N VAL A 223 -16.21 -2.47 39.19
CA VAL A 223 -16.02 -1.45 40.23
C VAL A 223 -15.74 -2.12 41.57
N HIS A 224 -14.66 -1.70 42.24
CA HIS A 224 -14.24 -2.26 43.51
C HIS A 224 -13.68 -1.18 44.44
N GLU A 225 -13.66 -1.49 45.74
CA GLU A 225 -12.97 -0.71 46.77
C GLU A 225 -11.56 -1.28 47.02
N GLY A 226 -10.61 -0.47 47.47
CA GLY A 226 -9.22 -0.91 47.71
C GLY A 226 -8.38 -1.13 46.44
N ASP A 227 -7.18 -1.69 46.57
CA ASP A 227 -6.20 -1.78 45.48
C ASP A 227 -6.64 -2.67 44.31
N CYS A 228 -6.16 -2.34 43.11
CA CYS A 228 -6.39 -3.15 41.91
C CYS A 228 -5.62 -4.47 41.98
N ASN A 229 -6.31 -5.59 41.77
CA ASN A 229 -5.65 -6.88 41.63
C ASN A 229 -5.20 -7.06 40.17
N VAL A 230 -4.06 -6.48 39.82
CA VAL A 230 -3.53 -6.51 38.44
C VAL A 230 -2.78 -7.83 38.22
N GLN A 231 -3.47 -8.87 37.76
CA GLN A 231 -2.79 -10.03 37.17
C GLN A 231 -2.39 -9.66 35.74
N LEU A 232 -1.16 -9.17 35.57
CA LEU A 232 -0.52 -8.97 34.27
C LEU A 232 -0.25 -10.34 33.62
N LEU A 233 -1.27 -10.90 32.99
CA LEU A 233 -1.12 -12.03 32.07
C LEU A 233 -0.90 -11.45 30.68
N LEU A 234 0.34 -11.10 30.36
CA LEU A 234 0.76 -11.04 28.96
C LEU A 234 1.15 -12.46 28.57
N PRO A 235 0.39 -13.16 27.73
CA PRO A 235 0.84 -14.44 27.20
C PRO A 235 2.17 -14.20 26.47
N PRO A 236 3.21 -15.01 26.72
CA PRO A 236 4.37 -14.99 25.86
C PRO A 236 3.94 -15.45 24.47
N HIS A 237 3.90 -14.52 23.51
CA HIS A 237 3.64 -14.84 22.12
C HIS A 237 4.91 -15.41 21.50
N GLN A 238 4.85 -16.67 21.06
CA GLN A 238 5.92 -17.26 20.26
C GLN A 238 5.80 -16.75 18.83
N ASP A 239 6.73 -15.88 18.44
CA ASP A 239 6.94 -15.58 17.03
C ASP A 239 7.46 -16.83 16.33
N ASN A 240 6.75 -17.30 15.30
CA ASN A 240 7.34 -18.27 14.38
C ASN A 240 8.31 -17.50 13.47
N PRO A 241 9.63 -17.64 13.65
CA PRO A 241 10.58 -16.93 12.82
C PRO A 241 10.43 -17.38 11.37
N VAL A 242 10.53 -16.42 10.45
CA VAL A 242 10.67 -16.74 9.03
C VAL A 242 11.98 -17.50 8.85
N ASP A 243 11.93 -18.60 8.10
CA ASP A 243 13.11 -19.37 7.72
C ASP A 243 14.09 -18.49 6.90
N GLU A 244 15.33 -18.39 7.37
CA GLU A 244 16.37 -17.55 6.77
C GLU A 244 16.67 -17.91 5.30
N GLU A 245 16.66 -19.21 4.96
CA GLU A 245 16.85 -19.66 3.57
C GLU A 245 15.66 -19.25 2.69
N ARG A 246 14.45 -19.28 3.26
CA ARG A 246 13.25 -18.81 2.54
C ARG A 246 13.26 -17.29 2.37
N ALA A 247 13.68 -16.53 3.37
CA ALA A 247 13.85 -15.08 3.28
C ALA A 247 14.85 -14.70 2.18
N GLN A 248 16.00 -15.39 2.11
CA GLN A 248 17.00 -15.18 1.05
C GLN A 248 16.47 -15.47 -0.35
N ARG A 249 15.65 -16.51 -0.52
CA ARG A 249 15.03 -16.85 -1.82
C ARG A 249 13.90 -15.91 -2.23
N ALA A 250 13.29 -15.22 -1.27
CA ALA A 250 12.15 -14.34 -1.46
C ALA A 250 12.52 -12.85 -1.66
N ARG A 251 13.78 -12.51 -1.94
CA ARG A 251 14.21 -11.12 -2.18
C ARG A 251 13.89 -10.66 -3.60
N TRP A 252 13.25 -9.50 -3.75
CA TRP A 252 12.92 -8.91 -5.04
C TRP A 252 14.17 -8.54 -5.85
N GLU A 253 15.18 -8.03 -5.15
CA GLU A 253 16.50 -7.69 -5.69
C GLU A 253 17.46 -8.88 -5.57
N LYS A 254 17.12 -10.03 -6.17
CA LYS A 254 18.05 -11.15 -6.22
C LYS A 254 19.38 -10.71 -6.86
N GLN A 255 20.47 -10.90 -6.11
CA GLN A 255 21.88 -10.94 -6.55
C GLN A 255 22.17 -12.04 -7.60
N SER A 256 21.14 -12.64 -8.19
CA SER A 256 21.28 -13.73 -9.15
C SER A 256 21.77 -13.16 -10.47
N LEU A 257 23.03 -13.43 -10.76
CA LEU A 257 23.75 -13.31 -12.04
C LEU A 257 22.95 -13.75 -13.28
N GLN A 258 21.79 -14.41 -13.12
CA GLN A 258 20.85 -14.74 -14.20
C GLN A 258 19.93 -13.58 -14.61
N ILE A 259 19.71 -12.60 -13.73
CA ILE A 259 19.04 -11.33 -14.03
C ILE A 259 20.11 -10.25 -14.19
N ILE A 260 21.07 -10.49 -15.07
CA ILE A 260 21.48 -9.43 -15.98
C ILE A 260 20.27 -9.22 -16.91
N SER A 261 19.13 -8.74 -16.36
CA SER A 261 18.12 -8.09 -17.17
C SER A 261 18.86 -6.92 -17.74
N LYS A 262 19.30 -7.07 -19.00
CA LYS A 262 20.25 -6.17 -19.62
C LYS A 262 19.83 -4.76 -19.28
N THR A 263 20.63 -4.06 -18.49
CA THR A 263 20.48 -2.60 -18.31
C THR A 263 20.45 -1.94 -19.69
N THR A 264 20.95 -2.65 -20.72
CA THR A 264 20.93 -2.31 -22.12
C THR A 264 20.01 -3.20 -22.98
N LYS A 265 18.94 -2.63 -23.57
CA LYS A 265 18.14 -3.29 -24.63
C LYS A 265 18.46 -2.67 -26.00
N LEU A 266 18.11 -3.36 -27.09
CA LEU A 266 18.30 -2.81 -28.44
C LEU A 266 17.09 -1.98 -28.84
N CYS A 267 17.33 -0.87 -29.55
CA CYS A 267 16.27 -0.09 -30.16
C CYS A 267 15.39 -0.99 -31.07
N PRO A 268 14.06 -1.00 -30.90
CA PRO A 268 13.15 -1.81 -31.73
C PRO A 268 13.09 -1.41 -33.19
N ASN A 269 13.52 -0.17 -33.53
CA ASN A 269 13.65 0.25 -34.92
C ASN A 269 14.69 -0.63 -35.63
N LYS A 270 14.23 -1.39 -36.63
CA LYS A 270 15.01 -2.38 -37.37
C LYS A 270 16.24 -1.79 -38.06
N GLU A 271 16.18 -0.54 -38.49
CA GLU A 271 17.28 0.16 -39.16
C GLU A 271 18.33 0.71 -38.18
N CYS A 272 17.98 0.88 -36.91
CA CYS A 272 18.86 1.48 -35.90
C CYS A 272 19.53 0.43 -35.01
N ARG A 273 18.70 -0.39 -34.33
CA ARG A 273 19.14 -1.47 -33.42
C ARG A 273 20.20 -1.05 -32.39
N SER A 274 20.33 0.25 -32.07
CA SER A 274 21.38 0.73 -31.18
C SER A 274 21.15 0.25 -29.75
N PRO A 275 22.20 -0.14 -29.01
CA PRO A 275 22.10 -0.41 -27.59
C PRO A 275 21.60 0.83 -26.84
N THR A 276 20.61 0.65 -25.98
CA THR A 276 19.96 1.70 -25.19
C THR A 276 19.92 1.24 -23.75
N GLU A 277 20.50 2.04 -22.86
CA GLU A 277 20.47 1.79 -21.42
C GLU A 277 19.22 2.39 -20.79
N LYS A 278 18.63 1.70 -19.80
CA LYS A 278 17.53 2.25 -19.02
C LYS A 278 18.10 3.15 -17.92
N ASP A 279 17.79 4.44 -17.99
CA ASP A 279 18.19 5.43 -16.99
C ASP A 279 16.95 5.91 -16.21
N GLY A 280 16.62 5.17 -15.15
CA GLY A 280 15.49 5.46 -14.26
C GLY A 280 14.30 4.50 -14.36
N GLY A 281 13.20 4.85 -13.68
CA GLY A 281 12.01 4.00 -13.57
C GLY A 281 11.05 4.08 -14.76
N CYS A 282 11.10 5.17 -15.54
CA CYS A 282 10.25 5.38 -16.71
C CYS A 282 10.44 4.29 -17.78
N SER A 283 9.34 3.78 -18.31
CA SER A 283 9.30 2.79 -19.39
C SER A 283 9.27 3.43 -20.79
N HIS A 284 9.04 4.74 -20.88
CA HIS A 284 9.04 5.48 -22.14
C HIS A 284 10.46 5.92 -22.49
N MET A 285 11.02 5.30 -23.53
CA MET A 285 12.39 5.53 -23.97
C MET A 285 12.43 6.28 -25.30
N SER A 286 13.41 7.18 -25.45
CA SER A 286 13.76 7.80 -26.72
C SER A 286 15.16 7.35 -27.16
N CYS A 287 15.27 6.74 -28.33
CA CYS A 287 16.56 6.31 -28.86
C CYS A 287 17.45 7.51 -29.18
N SER A 288 18.61 7.62 -28.55
CA SER A 288 19.56 8.73 -28.77
C SER A 288 20.14 8.79 -30.19
N ARG A 289 20.12 7.68 -30.94
CA ARG A 289 20.64 7.62 -32.32
C ARG A 289 19.60 7.98 -33.39
N CYS A 290 18.36 7.50 -33.26
CA CYS A 290 17.33 7.68 -34.30
C CYS A 290 16.07 8.43 -33.83
N GLY A 291 16.01 8.84 -32.57
CA GLY A 291 14.86 9.54 -31.98
C GLY A 291 13.61 8.67 -31.78
N PHE A 292 13.65 7.37 -32.12
CA PHE A 292 12.50 6.48 -32.02
C PHE A 292 12.01 6.36 -30.57
N SER A 293 10.71 6.58 -30.38
CA SER A 293 10.03 6.53 -29.08
C SER A 293 9.42 5.15 -28.86
N TRP A 294 9.85 4.45 -27.81
CA TRP A 294 9.52 3.04 -27.62
C TRP A 294 9.33 2.66 -26.15
N CYS A 295 8.63 1.55 -25.90
CA CYS A 295 8.37 1.04 -24.56
C CYS A 295 9.45 0.02 -24.14
N TRP A 296 10.11 0.26 -23.01
CA TRP A 296 11.10 -0.64 -22.43
C TRP A 296 10.53 -2.03 -22.13
N ILE A 297 9.26 -2.11 -21.74
CA ILE A 297 8.60 -3.36 -21.35
C ILE A 297 8.12 -4.14 -22.59
N CYS A 298 7.43 -3.47 -23.52
CA CYS A 298 6.87 -4.13 -24.71
C CYS A 298 7.89 -4.37 -25.83
N GLU A 299 8.99 -3.60 -25.86
CA GLU A 299 9.98 -3.61 -26.95
C GLU A 299 9.37 -3.24 -28.32
N THR A 300 8.36 -2.37 -28.31
CA THR A 300 7.67 -1.83 -29.49
C THR A 300 7.55 -0.31 -29.41
N GLU A 301 6.99 0.31 -30.44
CA GLU A 301 6.64 1.75 -30.42
C GLU A 301 5.83 2.12 -29.17
N TRP A 302 6.10 3.31 -28.63
CA TRP A 302 5.39 3.82 -27.45
C TRP A 302 3.93 4.15 -27.78
N THR A 303 3.00 3.69 -26.95
CA THR A 303 1.57 3.89 -27.16
C THR A 303 0.87 4.41 -25.91
N THR A 304 -0.35 4.91 -26.07
CA THR A 304 -1.22 5.30 -24.95
C THR A 304 -1.61 4.11 -24.06
N SER A 305 -1.57 2.88 -24.56
CA SER A 305 -1.72 1.68 -23.74
C SER A 305 -0.52 1.51 -22.82
N CYS A 306 0.71 1.64 -23.34
CA CYS A 306 1.93 1.59 -22.52
C CYS A 306 1.90 2.64 -21.41
N GLN A 307 1.48 3.86 -21.76
CA GLN A 307 1.29 4.98 -20.82
C GLN A 307 0.30 4.64 -19.68
N GLY A 308 -0.81 3.99 -20.01
CA GLY A 308 -1.83 3.64 -19.02
C GLY A 308 -1.45 2.41 -18.18
N ASP A 309 -0.87 1.39 -18.82
CA ASP A 309 -0.73 0.07 -18.20
C ASP A 309 0.57 -0.06 -17.39
N HIS A 310 1.66 0.60 -17.83
CA HIS A 310 3.02 0.42 -17.28
C HIS A 310 3.98 1.57 -17.61
N TRP A 311 3.56 2.83 -17.40
CA TRP A 311 4.40 4.02 -17.62
C TRP A 311 5.75 3.96 -16.89
N PHE A 312 5.78 3.47 -15.65
CA PHE A 312 7.00 3.22 -14.89
C PHE A 312 6.95 1.82 -14.26
N ASP A 313 8.10 1.36 -13.75
CA ASP A 313 8.24 0.07 -13.06
C ASP A 313 7.82 0.12 -11.58
#